data_AF-A0A250KXF8-F1
#
_entry.id   AF-A0A250KXF8-F1
#
_cell.length_a   1.000
_cell.length_b   1.000
_cell.length_c   1.000
_cell.angle_alpha   90.00
_cell.angle_beta   90.00
_cell.angle_gamma   90.00
#
_symmetry.space_group_name_H-M   'P 1'
#
loop_
_entity.id
_entity.type
_entity.pdbx_description
1 polymer ?
#
loop_
_entity_poly.entity_id
_entity_poly.type
_entity_poly.pdbx_seq_one_letter_code
_entity_poly.pdbx_strand_id
1 'polypeptide(L)'
;MGQRERTAVKRRIGSGTQPYRCAVHYWGDIDTHDVAILDQLRAHLPDAESFLMDRETLMAHPSQWVTEPQPVRRDLPRLTREEQALYDDLRDNRIRPCLRLEQERIGFGWIERALDRLLLGRCA
;
A
#
# COMPACT_ATOMS: atom_id res chain seq x y z
N MET A 1 46.28 38.07 13.94
CA MET A 1 45.20 37.67 14.87
C MET A 1 43.89 37.67 14.08
N GLY A 2 43.29 36.50 13.86
CA GLY A 2 41.89 36.38 13.41
C GLY A 2 41.62 35.82 12.00
N GLN A 3 42.12 34.62 11.68
CA GLN A 3 41.54 33.79 10.60
C GLN A 3 40.07 33.47 10.98
N ARG A 4 39.09 33.83 10.15
CA ARG A 4 37.70 33.37 10.31
C ARG A 4 37.53 32.07 9.53
N GLU A 5 37.71 30.94 10.22
CA GLU A 5 37.38 29.63 9.71
C GLU A 5 35.86 29.52 9.58
N ARG A 6 35.39 29.30 8.35
CA ARG A 6 34.00 28.93 8.06
C ARG A 6 33.83 27.46 8.45
N THR A 7 33.46 27.20 9.70
CA THR A 7 33.05 25.87 10.13
C THR A 7 31.75 25.50 9.40
N ALA A 8 31.88 24.64 8.40
CA ALA A 8 30.75 24.00 7.75
C ALA A 8 29.96 23.23 8.81
N VAL A 9 28.72 23.66 9.09
CA VAL A 9 27.75 22.83 9.77
C VAL A 9 27.39 21.70 8.80
N LYS A 10 28.14 20.59 8.87
CA LYS A 10 27.69 19.29 8.35
C LYS A 10 26.47 18.90 9.18
N ARG A 11 25.28 19.35 8.75
CA ARG A 11 24.02 18.74 9.18
C ARG A 11 24.08 17.28 8.73
N ARG A 12 24.39 16.41 9.68
CA ARG A 12 24.23 14.97 9.58
C ARG A 12 22.75 14.75 9.21
N ILE A 13 22.49 14.35 7.98
CA ILE A 13 21.16 13.92 7.55
C ILE A 13 20.92 12.60 8.27
N GLY A 14 20.34 12.70 9.48
CA GLY A 14 19.76 11.55 10.16
C GLY A 14 18.49 11.16 9.40
N SER A 15 18.37 9.87 9.08
CA SER A 15 17.16 9.22 8.62
C SER A 15 16.05 9.39 9.68
N GLY A 16 15.33 10.50 9.62
CA GLY A 16 14.20 10.77 10.46
C GLY A 16 12.95 10.75 9.61
N THR A 17 12.15 9.68 9.73
CA THR A 17 10.76 9.65 9.27
C THR A 17 10.07 10.84 9.94
N GLN A 18 9.75 11.87 9.17
CA GLN A 18 8.97 12.99 9.67
C GLN A 18 7.57 12.42 9.97
N PRO A 19 7.04 12.47 11.21
CA PRO A 19 5.70 11.99 11.47
C PRO A 19 4.74 12.90 10.72
N TYR A 20 4.16 12.38 9.63
CA TYR A 20 2.96 12.95 9.06
C TYR A 20 1.95 13.05 10.20
N ARG A 21 1.40 14.24 10.44
CA ARG A 21 0.39 14.45 11.50
C ARG A 21 -0.98 13.84 11.15
N CYS A 22 -1.04 13.01 10.11
CA CYS A 22 -2.24 12.42 9.54
C CYS A 22 -1.94 10.96 9.18
N ALA A 23 -2.88 10.07 9.48
CA ALA A 23 -2.83 8.70 8.95
C ALA A 23 -2.99 8.73 7.43
N VAL A 24 -2.23 7.90 6.73
CA VAL A 24 -2.27 7.81 5.26
C VAL A 24 -2.77 6.43 4.89
N HIS A 25 -3.91 6.39 4.19
CA HIS A 25 -4.46 5.17 3.62
C HIS A 25 -4.30 5.19 2.10
N TYR A 26 -3.69 4.15 1.55
CA TYR A 26 -3.56 3.93 0.12
C TYR A 26 -4.64 2.97 -0.36
N TRP A 27 -5.37 3.36 -1.39
CA TRP A 27 -6.42 2.53 -1.99
C TRP A 27 -6.21 2.49 -3.50
N GLY A 28 -5.82 1.32 -3.98
CA GLY A 28 -5.67 1.01 -5.40
C GLY A 28 -6.47 -0.23 -5.79
N ASP A 29 -6.28 -0.67 -7.01
CA ASP A 29 -6.74 -1.94 -7.54
C ASP A 29 -6.07 -3.11 -6.78
N ILE A 30 -6.76 -4.25 -6.70
CA ILE A 30 -6.13 -5.48 -6.23
C ILE A 30 -5.51 -6.19 -7.44
N ASP A 31 -4.31 -5.74 -7.79
CA ASP A 31 -3.44 -6.34 -8.81
C ASP A 31 -1.95 -6.20 -8.43
N THR A 32 -1.05 -6.72 -9.27
CA THR A 32 0.37 -6.72 -8.94
C THR A 32 1.04 -5.36 -9.10
N HIS A 33 0.49 -4.45 -9.92
CA HIS A 33 1.01 -3.10 -10.09
C HIS A 33 0.73 -2.22 -8.88
N ASP A 34 -0.50 -2.18 -8.40
CA ASP A 34 -0.88 -1.27 -7.32
C ASP A 34 -0.27 -1.71 -5.98
N VAL A 35 -0.06 -3.01 -5.77
CA VAL A 35 0.73 -3.50 -4.63
C VAL A 35 2.21 -3.07 -4.77
N ALA A 36 2.76 -3.03 -5.98
CA ALA A 36 4.11 -2.51 -6.21
C ALA A 36 4.21 -0.98 -6.04
N ILE A 37 3.12 -0.23 -6.24
CA ILE A 37 3.01 1.19 -5.92
C ILE A 37 2.97 1.38 -4.40
N LEU A 38 2.22 0.56 -3.66
CA LEU A 38 2.20 0.58 -2.20
C LEU A 38 3.61 0.37 -1.60
N ASP A 39 4.37 -0.61 -2.10
CA ASP A 39 5.77 -0.81 -1.68
C ASP A 39 6.64 0.44 -1.93
N GLN A 40 6.45 1.11 -3.06
CA GLN A 40 7.17 2.36 -3.39
C GLN A 40 6.72 3.51 -2.49
N LEU A 41 5.42 3.64 -2.22
CA LEU A 41 4.86 4.63 -1.32
C LEU A 41 5.47 4.50 0.08
N ARG A 42 5.58 3.28 0.59
CA ARG A 42 6.17 2.99 1.91
C ARG A 42 7.67 3.24 1.99
N ALA A 43 8.37 3.44 0.87
CA ALA A 43 9.73 3.96 0.91
C ALA A 43 9.79 5.43 1.38
N HIS A 44 8.70 6.18 1.22
CA HIS A 44 8.58 7.59 1.61
C HIS A 44 7.65 7.80 2.81
N LEU A 45 6.61 6.98 2.93
CA LEU A 45 5.62 7.01 4.01
C LEU A 45 5.53 5.62 4.65
N PRO A 46 6.49 5.23 5.52
CA PRO A 46 6.57 3.87 6.06
C PRO A 46 5.31 3.38 6.77
N ASP A 47 4.54 4.28 7.38
CA ASP A 47 3.32 3.94 8.12
C ASP A 47 2.05 4.06 7.27
N ALA A 48 2.16 4.18 5.94
CA ALA A 48 1.00 4.15 5.07
C ALA A 48 0.34 2.75 5.10
N GLU A 49 -0.97 2.71 5.32
CA GLU A 49 -1.75 1.47 5.38
C GLU A 49 -2.52 1.26 4.08
N SER A 50 -2.63 0.01 3.63
CA SER A 50 -3.55 -0.30 2.53
C SER A 50 -5.00 -0.26 3.02
N PHE A 51 -5.91 0.18 2.16
CA PHE A 51 -7.34 0.22 2.42
C PHE A 51 -8.06 -0.58 1.34
N LEU A 52 -8.88 -1.56 1.73
CA LEU A 52 -9.64 -2.43 0.82
C LEU A 52 -8.79 -3.21 -0.20
N MET A 53 -7.48 -3.34 0.03
CA MET A 53 -6.56 -4.12 -0.81
C MET A 53 -6.18 -5.45 -0.15
N ASP A 54 -7.16 -6.09 0.47
CA ASP A 54 -6.98 -7.34 1.20
C ASP A 54 -7.67 -8.53 0.50
N ARG A 55 -7.30 -9.74 0.92
CA ARG A 55 -7.82 -10.98 0.37
C ARG A 55 -9.33 -11.14 0.59
N GLU A 56 -9.88 -10.64 1.71
CA GLU A 56 -11.31 -10.71 1.99
C GLU A 56 -12.09 -9.90 0.95
N THR A 57 -11.65 -8.66 0.71
CA THR A 57 -12.21 -7.77 -0.31
C THR A 57 -12.13 -8.39 -1.71
N LEU A 58 -10.99 -8.99 -2.06
CA LEU A 58 -10.82 -9.69 -3.33
C LEU A 58 -11.81 -10.84 -3.51
N MET A 59 -11.90 -11.72 -2.52
CA MET A 59 -12.73 -12.93 -2.57
C MET A 59 -14.22 -12.66 -2.42
N ALA A 60 -14.61 -11.48 -1.93
CA ALA A 60 -16.00 -11.04 -1.90
C ALA A 60 -16.54 -10.62 -3.28
N HIS A 61 -15.67 -10.36 -4.27
CA HIS A 61 -16.06 -9.82 -5.58
C HIS A 61 -15.63 -10.69 -6.79
N PRO A 62 -15.78 -12.03 -6.78
CA PRO A 62 -15.27 -12.89 -7.85
C PRO A 62 -15.93 -12.64 -9.21
N SER A 63 -17.19 -12.21 -9.22
CA SER A 63 -17.91 -11.84 -10.46
C SER A 63 -17.39 -10.55 -11.11
N GLN A 64 -16.59 -9.76 -10.38
CA GLN A 64 -16.04 -8.48 -10.84
C GLN A 64 -14.59 -8.60 -11.32
N TRP A 65 -13.95 -9.77 -11.15
CA TRP A 65 -12.56 -9.97 -11.52
C TRP A 65 -12.34 -9.82 -13.02
N VAL A 66 -11.30 -9.06 -13.37
CA VAL A 66 -10.79 -8.85 -14.71
C VAL A 66 -9.38 -9.41 -14.85
N THR A 67 -8.80 -9.20 -16.03
CA THR A 67 -7.45 -9.65 -16.37
C THR A 67 -6.48 -8.49 -16.30
N GLU A 68 -5.42 -8.62 -15.51
CA GLU A 68 -4.23 -7.77 -15.53
C GLU A 68 -3.39 -8.04 -16.78
N PRO A 69 -3.21 -7.09 -17.71
CA PRO A 69 -2.50 -7.37 -18.96
C PRO A 69 -1.02 -7.71 -18.80
N GLN A 70 -0.34 -7.10 -17.82
CA GLN A 70 1.12 -7.18 -17.67
C GLN A 70 1.54 -7.32 -16.20
N PRO A 71 1.39 -8.49 -15.55
CA PRO A 71 1.69 -8.61 -14.13
C PRO A 71 3.14 -8.25 -13.77
N VAL A 72 3.30 -7.50 -12.69
CA VAL A 72 4.58 -7.20 -12.05
C VAL A 72 5.06 -8.42 -11.27
N ARG A 73 6.33 -8.77 -11.47
CA ARG A 73 7.01 -9.87 -10.78
C ARG A 73 8.37 -9.41 -10.27
N ARG A 74 8.36 -8.76 -9.11
CA ARG A 74 9.57 -8.41 -8.35
C ARG A 74 9.33 -8.59 -6.86
N ASP A 75 10.39 -8.53 -6.08
CA ASP A 75 10.28 -8.54 -4.61
C ASP A 75 9.87 -7.17 -4.09
N LEU A 76 8.96 -7.17 -3.12
CA LEU A 76 8.33 -6.00 -2.52
C LEU A 76 8.59 -6.00 -1.00
N PRO A 77 9.77 -5.54 -0.55
CA PRO A 77 10.25 -5.78 0.81
C PRO A 77 9.49 -5.00 1.91
N ARG A 78 8.60 -4.06 1.56
CA ARG A 78 7.86 -3.21 2.52
C ARG A 78 6.39 -3.61 2.67
N LEU A 79 6.01 -4.77 2.15
CA LEU A 79 4.68 -5.33 2.39
C LEU A 79 4.59 -5.94 3.78
N THR A 80 3.39 -5.86 4.37
CA THR A 80 3.03 -6.71 5.51
C THR A 80 2.97 -8.17 5.07
N ARG A 81 2.91 -9.08 6.05
CA ARG A 81 2.83 -10.52 5.76
C ARG A 81 1.58 -10.85 4.96
N GLU A 82 0.46 -10.23 5.30
CA GLU A 82 -0.85 -10.43 4.69
C GLU A 82 -0.88 -9.90 3.25
N GLU A 83 -0.32 -8.72 3.01
CA GLU A 83 -0.18 -8.15 1.67
C GLU A 83 0.78 -8.95 0.79
N GLN A 84 1.91 -9.42 1.36
CA GLN A 84 2.85 -10.27 0.64
C GLN A 84 2.22 -11.60 0.23
N ALA A 85 1.41 -12.21 1.11
CA ALA A 85 0.68 -13.43 0.79
C ALA A 85 -0.29 -13.19 -0.37
N LEU A 86 -1.10 -12.13 -0.31
CA LEU A 86 -2.01 -11.77 -1.40
C LEU A 86 -1.26 -11.50 -2.71
N TYR A 87 -0.16 -10.76 -2.66
CA TYR A 87 0.68 -10.48 -3.82
C TYR A 87 1.29 -11.76 -4.42
N ASP A 88 1.71 -12.71 -3.59
CA ASP A 88 2.17 -14.03 -4.06
C ASP A 88 1.07 -14.78 -4.80
N ASP A 89 -0.16 -14.73 -4.28
CA ASP A 89 -1.31 -15.36 -4.93
C ASP A 89 -1.63 -14.76 -6.30
N LEU A 90 -1.47 -13.44 -6.43
CA LEU A 90 -1.66 -12.71 -7.69
C LEU A 90 -0.51 -12.99 -8.67
N ARG A 91 0.75 -12.76 -8.28
CA ARG A 91 1.93 -12.82 -9.17
C ARG A 91 2.22 -14.23 -9.69
N ASP A 92 1.94 -15.25 -8.87
CA ASP A 92 2.11 -16.66 -9.21
C ASP A 92 0.83 -17.30 -9.80
N ASN A 93 -0.24 -16.52 -9.99
CA ASN A 93 -1.52 -16.98 -10.54
C ASN A 93 -2.16 -18.13 -9.74
N ARG A 94 -2.06 -18.11 -8.40
CA ARG A 94 -2.53 -19.22 -7.54
C ARG A 94 -4.06 -19.30 -7.45
N ILE A 95 -4.74 -18.18 -7.69
CA ILE A 95 -6.21 -18.08 -7.71
C ILE A 95 -6.73 -18.18 -9.15
N ARG A 96 -6.24 -17.30 -10.03
CA ARG A 96 -6.58 -17.24 -11.46
C ARG A 96 -5.42 -16.59 -12.22
N PRO A 97 -5.20 -16.94 -13.51
CA PRO A 97 -4.26 -16.22 -14.36
C PRO A 97 -4.56 -14.72 -14.45
N CYS A 98 -3.53 -13.91 -14.21
CA CYS A 98 -3.55 -12.46 -14.36
C CYS A 98 -4.74 -11.82 -13.64
N LEU A 99 -5.02 -12.21 -12.40
CA LEU A 99 -6.19 -11.72 -11.68
C LEU A 99 -6.03 -10.23 -11.33
N ARG A 100 -7.08 -9.44 -11.58
CA ARG A 100 -7.22 -8.06 -11.12
C ARG A 100 -8.64 -7.80 -10.62
N LEU A 101 -8.77 -7.08 -9.52
CA LEU A 101 -10.03 -6.44 -9.11
C LEU A 101 -9.85 -4.93 -9.14
N GLU A 102 -10.58 -4.25 -10.01
CA GLU A 102 -10.60 -2.80 -10.09
C GLU A 102 -11.29 -2.20 -8.86
N GLN A 103 -10.68 -1.17 -8.26
CA GLN A 103 -11.18 -0.47 -7.08
C GLN A 103 -12.62 0.02 -7.29
N GLU A 104 -12.92 0.52 -8.48
CA GLU A 104 -14.24 1.03 -8.89
C GLU A 104 -15.32 -0.05 -8.99
N ARG A 105 -14.95 -1.34 -8.97
CA ARG A 105 -15.89 -2.48 -8.96
C ARG A 105 -16.20 -3.01 -7.57
N ILE A 106 -15.55 -2.48 -6.53
CA ILE A 106 -15.88 -2.81 -5.14
C ILE A 106 -17.24 -2.19 -4.83
N GLY A 107 -18.19 -3.01 -4.38
CA GLY A 107 -19.55 -2.56 -4.13
C GLY A 107 -19.62 -1.48 -3.04
N PHE A 108 -20.46 -0.47 -3.22
CA PHE A 108 -20.56 0.68 -2.31
C PHE A 108 -20.79 0.28 -0.84
N GLY A 109 -21.68 -0.68 -0.57
CA GLY A 109 -21.92 -1.14 0.80
C GLY A 109 -20.72 -1.83 1.46
N TRP A 110 -19.77 -2.37 0.68
CA TRP A 110 -18.49 -2.86 1.21
C TRP A 110 -17.59 -1.71 1.67
N ILE A 111 -17.55 -0.65 0.86
CA ILE A 111 -16.80 0.58 1.15
C ILE A 111 -17.34 1.25 2.41
N GLU A 112 -18.67 1.41 2.53
CA GLU A 112 -19.30 1.99 3.73
C GLU A 112 -18.89 1.24 5.00
N ARG A 113 -19.00 -0.09 5.00
CA ARG A 113 -18.60 -0.90 6.17
C ARG A 113 -17.12 -0.75 6.51
N ALA A 114 -16.26 -0.66 5.52
CA ALA A 114 -14.83 -0.47 5.74
C ALA A 114 -14.51 0.92 6.29
N LEU A 115 -15.19 1.97 5.78
CA LEU A 115 -15.09 3.33 6.29
C LEU A 115 -15.60 3.43 7.73
N ASP A 116 -16.72 2.78 8.06
CA ASP A 116 -17.26 2.74 9.42
C ASP A 116 -16.25 2.11 10.39
N ARG A 117 -15.67 0.95 10.05
CA ARG A 117 -14.62 0.31 10.86
C ARG A 117 -13.42 1.25 11.05
N LEU A 118 -13.00 1.91 9.98
CA LEU A 118 -11.85 2.80 10.00
C LEU A 118 -12.10 4.08 10.83
N LEU A 119 -13.31 4.63 10.79
CA LEU A 119 -13.71 5.82 11.55
C LEU A 119 -13.96 5.50 13.02
N LEU A 120 -14.59 4.37 13.32
CA LEU A 120 -14.89 3.94 14.70
C LEU A 120 -13.62 3.53 15.45
N GLY A 121 -12.62 2.96 14.78
CA GLY A 121 -11.31 2.63 15.37
C GLY A 121 -10.49 3.84 15.82
N ARG A 122 -10.87 5.08 15.44
CA ARG A 122 -10.20 6.32 15.85
C ARG A 122 -10.75 6.95 17.14
N CYS A 123 -11.81 6.38 17.72
CA CYS A 123 -12.46 6.90 18.93
C CYS A 123 -12.11 6.13 20.22
N ALA A 124 -11.10 5.24 20.20
CA ALA A 124 -10.63 4.49 21.36
C ALA A 124 -9.26 4.99 21.86
#